data_AF-E6QPF2-F1
#
_entry.id   AF-E6QPF2-F1
#
_cell.length_a   1.000
_cell.length_b   1.000
_cell.length_c   1.000
_cell.angle_alpha   90.00
_cell.angle_beta   90.00
_cell.angle_gamma   90.00
#
_symmetry.space_group_name_H-M   'P 1'
#
loop_
_entity.id
_entity.type
_entity.pdbx_description
1 polymer ?
#
loop_
_entity_poly.entity_id
_entity_poly.type
_entity_poly.pdbx_seq_one_letter_code
_entity_poly.pdbx_strand_id
1 'polypeptide(L)'
;MGRQASGMAGSAGDGADAKSDPADARRACCAQSAALSPPTPAVREPNPARACPWSRSAAQCHKERRMPLDENDDVPMKLPALLGSERQVAWATSIRDARMYQAALLVDMGSVRGVSRQQAREYLKSLPITTSAHWWIETRNLPLKAFMLVASEPRIHPPYVLPPAPAEAARSALAESTLAPAKVHGPVAEVSLAVAQVRVMLIEFDKDANSVLKRSGFRWDDPAWVREVTDDVAAHRAAEIAVRLLAHGCPVRIFDETLRQRATENDYEPEPPRRVEVSASENYARKFRLTWSLDKDARQCMWAARDLRGAKVFDDAAYVSASHFEDIEDFARRNGFAITPQAQALIDAERQKLLGAVQVKARPKAGPALPPKPVLAPITGDIDADLRDE
;
A
#
# COMPACT_ATOMS: atom_id res chain seq x y z
N MET A 1 6.23 -38.32 -51.92
CA MET A 1 5.02 -39.16 -52.07
C MET A 1 4.07 -38.82 -50.93
N GLY A 2 2.78 -38.62 -51.22
CA GLY A 2 1.73 -38.45 -50.20
C GLY A 2 1.05 -37.08 -50.21
N ARG A 3 -0.02 -36.96 -51.00
CA ARG A 3 -1.02 -35.88 -51.01
C ARG A 3 -2.26 -36.28 -50.15
N GLN A 4 -3.16 -35.30 -50.01
CA GLN A 4 -4.62 -35.36 -49.71
C GLN A 4 -4.97 -35.32 -48.21
N ALA A 5 -5.76 -34.37 -47.67
CA ALA A 5 -6.96 -33.61 -48.07
C ALA A 5 -8.29 -34.40 -48.00
N SER A 6 -9.32 -33.71 -47.47
CA SER A 6 -10.75 -34.05 -47.29
C SER A 6 -11.10 -34.54 -45.87
N GLY A 7 -12.17 -34.12 -45.19
CA GLY A 7 -13.26 -33.20 -45.51
C GLY A 7 -14.37 -33.32 -44.43
N MET A 8 -15.03 -32.19 -44.16
CA MET A 8 -16.44 -31.96 -43.75
C MET A 8 -17.17 -32.89 -42.77
N ALA A 9 -17.73 -32.31 -41.71
CA ALA A 9 -19.19 -32.15 -41.54
C ALA A 9 -19.50 -31.15 -40.39
N GLY A 10 -20.31 -30.14 -40.70
CA GLY A 10 -20.78 -29.13 -39.75
C GLY A 10 -22.10 -29.51 -39.09
N SER A 11 -22.44 -28.81 -38.00
CA SER A 11 -23.80 -28.70 -37.50
C SER A 11 -24.04 -27.26 -37.08
N ALA A 12 -25.06 -26.66 -37.68
CA ALA A 12 -25.54 -25.31 -37.46
C ALA A 12 -26.46 -25.27 -36.23
N GLY A 13 -26.34 -24.20 -35.43
CA GLY A 13 -27.28 -23.87 -34.37
C GLY A 13 -27.54 -22.37 -34.42
N ASP A 14 -28.69 -22.02 -34.99
CA ASP A 14 -29.28 -20.68 -35.03
C ASP A 14 -29.62 -20.17 -33.61
N GLY A 15 -29.31 -18.91 -33.35
CA GLY A 15 -29.73 -18.19 -32.15
C GLY A 15 -29.84 -16.70 -32.48
N ALA A 16 -31.05 -16.28 -32.84
CA ALA A 16 -31.38 -14.93 -33.28
C ALA A 16 -31.39 -13.91 -32.13
N ASP A 17 -30.74 -12.78 -32.38
CA ASP A 17 -30.78 -11.55 -31.59
C ASP A 17 -32.14 -10.84 -31.72
N ALA A 18 -32.72 -10.45 -30.58
CA ALA A 18 -33.81 -9.48 -30.53
C ALA A 18 -33.47 -8.36 -29.52
N LYS A 19 -33.12 -7.19 -30.06
CA LYS A 19 -33.07 -5.90 -29.36
C LYS A 19 -34.49 -5.40 -29.11
N SER A 20 -34.80 -4.92 -27.90
CA SER A 20 -35.91 -4.00 -27.67
C SER A 20 -35.54 -2.95 -26.62
N ASP A 21 -35.83 -1.70 -26.97
CA ASP A 21 -35.55 -0.45 -26.27
C ASP A 21 -36.50 -0.21 -25.07
N PRO A 22 -36.12 0.55 -24.04
CA PRO A 22 -36.91 0.79 -22.84
C PRO A 22 -37.62 2.15 -22.89
N ALA A 23 -38.87 2.18 -23.34
CA ALA A 23 -39.67 3.41 -23.27
C ALA A 23 -41.19 3.13 -23.29
N ASP A 24 -41.74 2.42 -22.31
CA ASP A 24 -43.19 2.46 -22.05
C ASP A 24 -43.56 1.77 -20.72
N ALA A 25 -43.55 2.52 -19.61
CA ALA A 25 -44.24 2.13 -18.37
C ALA A 25 -44.40 3.30 -17.37
N ARG A 26 -44.65 4.52 -17.86
CA ARG A 26 -45.04 5.66 -17.00
C ARG A 26 -46.25 6.37 -17.59
N ARG A 27 -47.45 5.83 -17.36
CA ARG A 27 -48.76 6.52 -17.37
C ARG A 27 -49.91 5.50 -17.22
N ALA A 28 -50.45 5.40 -16.01
CA ALA A 28 -51.75 4.84 -15.60
C ALA A 28 -51.55 4.35 -14.14
N CYS A 29 -52.24 4.75 -13.08
CA CYS A 29 -53.55 5.36 -12.91
C CYS A 29 -53.49 6.28 -11.68
N CYS A 30 -53.98 7.52 -11.82
CA CYS A 30 -54.46 8.31 -10.69
C CYS A 30 -55.98 8.41 -10.78
N ALA A 31 -56.63 8.32 -9.62
CA ALA A 31 -58.02 8.64 -9.31
C ALA A 31 -59.08 7.54 -9.58
N GLN A 32 -59.59 6.90 -8.51
CA GLN A 32 -60.83 7.29 -7.82
C GLN A 32 -61.30 6.22 -6.81
N SER A 33 -61.98 6.71 -5.75
CA SER A 33 -62.94 6.03 -4.87
C SER A 33 -62.38 5.00 -3.87
N ALA A 34 -62.36 5.30 -2.56
CA ALA A 34 -63.48 5.48 -1.60
C ALA A 34 -63.71 4.20 -0.78
N ALA A 35 -63.64 4.37 0.54
CA ALA A 35 -64.19 3.54 1.61
C ALA A 35 -63.92 2.02 1.56
N LEU A 36 -63.10 1.54 2.52
CA LEU A 36 -63.32 0.32 3.31
C LEU A 36 -62.15 0.17 4.29
N SER A 37 -62.44 0.21 5.60
CA SER A 37 -61.46 -0.02 6.67
C SER A 37 -60.90 -1.44 6.62
N PRO A 38 -59.59 -1.67 6.77
CA PRO A 38 -59.06 -2.98 7.09
C PRO A 38 -59.01 -3.18 8.63
N PRO A 39 -59.15 -4.43 9.11
CA PRO A 39 -59.23 -4.75 10.53
C PRO A 39 -57.85 -4.63 11.21
N THR A 40 -57.89 -4.23 12.47
CA THR A 40 -56.76 -4.17 13.41
C THR A 40 -56.03 -5.53 13.46
N PRO A 41 -54.69 -5.59 13.29
CA PRO A 41 -53.97 -6.83 13.55
C PRO A 41 -53.93 -7.07 15.06
N ALA A 42 -54.48 -8.22 15.48
CA ALA A 42 -54.36 -8.71 16.85
C ALA A 42 -52.88 -8.79 17.26
N VAL A 43 -52.54 -8.14 18.36
CA VAL A 43 -51.25 -8.26 19.03
C VAL A 43 -51.13 -9.70 19.55
N ARG A 44 -50.34 -10.52 18.84
CA ARG A 44 -49.87 -11.80 19.40
C ARG A 44 -48.83 -11.51 20.46
N GLU A 45 -49.09 -11.93 21.69
CA GLU A 45 -48.09 -11.96 22.76
C GLU A 45 -46.84 -12.73 22.30
N PRO A 46 -45.62 -12.24 22.58
CA PRO A 46 -44.40 -12.91 22.19
C PRO A 46 -44.22 -14.19 23.02
N ASN A 47 -44.21 -15.33 22.32
CA ASN A 47 -43.89 -16.64 22.86
C ASN A 47 -42.48 -16.62 23.51
N PRO A 48 -42.34 -16.90 24.82
CA PRO A 48 -41.06 -16.82 25.54
C PRO A 48 -40.03 -17.90 25.14
N ALA A 49 -40.37 -18.82 24.24
CA ALA A 49 -39.48 -19.89 23.78
C ALA A 49 -38.58 -19.54 22.58
N ARG A 50 -38.54 -18.28 22.12
CA ARG A 50 -37.66 -17.80 21.02
C ARG A 50 -36.75 -16.63 21.42
N ALA A 51 -36.15 -16.71 22.60
CA ALA A 51 -35.07 -15.80 22.98
C ALA A 51 -33.79 -16.12 22.19
N CYS A 52 -33.32 -15.18 21.36
CA CYS A 52 -32.03 -15.25 20.68
C CYS A 52 -30.87 -15.40 21.70
N PRO A 53 -29.82 -16.20 21.43
CA PRO A 53 -28.73 -16.46 22.39
C PRO A 53 -27.84 -15.25 22.71
N TRP A 54 -28.05 -14.10 22.08
CA TRP A 54 -27.12 -12.97 22.10
C TRP A 54 -27.44 -11.92 23.18
N SER A 55 -28.43 -12.16 24.04
CA SER A 55 -28.80 -11.25 25.14
C SER A 55 -27.98 -11.40 26.43
N ARG A 56 -26.88 -12.18 26.42
CA ARG A 56 -26.05 -12.41 27.62
C ARG A 56 -24.81 -11.53 27.63
N SER A 57 -24.46 -11.03 28.82
CA SER A 57 -23.28 -10.18 29.02
C SER A 57 -21.98 -10.90 28.63
N ALA A 58 -21.02 -10.16 28.05
CA ALA A 58 -19.73 -10.70 27.60
C ALA A 58 -18.93 -11.39 28.74
N ALA A 59 -19.13 -10.98 29.99
CA ALA A 59 -18.50 -11.57 31.17
C ALA A 59 -19.03 -12.98 31.49
N GLN A 60 -20.33 -13.25 31.27
CA GLN A 60 -20.91 -14.58 31.45
C GLN A 60 -20.48 -15.53 30.33
N CYS A 61 -20.36 -15.03 29.10
CA CYS A 61 -19.87 -15.83 27.98
C CYS A 61 -18.38 -16.22 28.17
N HIS A 62 -17.59 -15.43 28.90
CA HIS A 62 -16.16 -15.71 29.16
C HIS A 62 -15.93 -16.86 30.15
N LYS A 63 -16.84 -17.09 31.10
CA LYS A 63 -16.70 -18.12 32.16
C LYS A 63 -17.01 -19.53 31.67
N GLU A 64 -17.84 -19.66 30.63
CA GLU A 64 -18.27 -20.94 30.04
C GLU A 64 -17.45 -21.35 28.79
N ARG A 65 -16.56 -20.47 28.29
CA ARG A 65 -15.73 -20.65 27.08
C ARG A 65 -14.42 -21.42 27.30
N ARG A 66 -14.38 -22.42 28.19
CA ARG A 66 -13.26 -23.39 28.18
C ARG A 66 -13.49 -24.36 27.03
N MET A 67 -12.56 -24.40 26.08
CA MET A 67 -12.59 -25.39 25.00
C MET A 67 -12.52 -26.82 25.56
N PRO A 68 -13.18 -27.80 24.93
CA PRO A 68 -12.76 -29.19 25.05
C PRO A 68 -11.48 -29.33 24.21
N LEU A 69 -10.33 -29.03 24.81
CA LEU A 69 -9.09 -29.69 24.42
C LEU A 69 -9.13 -31.06 25.09
N ASP A 70 -8.72 -32.12 24.38
CA ASP A 70 -8.75 -33.52 24.83
C ASP A 70 -8.62 -33.67 26.36
N GLU A 71 -9.52 -34.45 26.98
CA GLU A 71 -9.54 -34.74 28.42
C GLU A 71 -8.26 -35.41 28.96
N ASN A 72 -7.27 -35.67 28.10
CA ASN A 72 -5.97 -36.25 28.46
C ASN A 72 -4.81 -35.25 28.53
N ASP A 73 -4.99 -33.96 28.22
CA ASP A 73 -3.95 -32.93 28.36
C ASP A 73 -4.39 -31.83 29.35
N ASP A 74 -4.57 -32.23 30.60
CA ASP A 74 -4.89 -31.36 31.75
C ASP A 74 -3.67 -30.56 32.25
N VAL A 75 -2.76 -30.20 31.35
CA VAL A 75 -1.80 -29.14 31.60
C VAL A 75 -2.42 -27.89 30.99
N PRO A 76 -2.94 -26.94 31.79
CA PRO A 76 -3.23 -25.62 31.26
C PRO A 76 -1.91 -25.15 30.66
N MET A 77 -1.81 -25.13 29.32
CA MET A 77 -0.67 -24.56 28.63
C MET A 77 -0.57 -23.15 29.19
N LYS A 78 0.37 -22.92 30.11
CA LYS A 78 0.65 -21.61 30.67
C LYS A 78 1.23 -20.82 29.50
N LEU A 79 0.33 -20.18 28.76
CA LEU A 79 0.73 -19.31 27.67
C LEU A 79 1.69 -18.28 28.27
N PRO A 80 2.83 -18.03 27.62
CA PRO A 80 3.80 -17.10 28.14
C PRO A 80 3.16 -15.72 28.33
N ALA A 81 3.65 -14.99 29.34
CA ALA A 81 3.20 -13.64 29.62
C ALA A 81 3.47 -12.73 28.41
N LEU A 82 2.54 -11.84 28.11
CA LEU A 82 2.74 -10.87 27.04
C LEU A 82 3.65 -9.72 27.52
N LEU A 83 4.49 -9.24 26.62
CA LEU A 83 5.40 -8.11 26.79
C LEU A 83 4.77 -6.85 26.19
N GLY A 84 4.70 -5.78 26.96
CA GLY A 84 4.09 -4.50 26.61
C GLY A 84 3.67 -3.73 27.86
N SER A 85 3.02 -2.58 27.70
CA SER A 85 2.46 -1.87 28.86
C SER A 85 1.31 -2.65 29.48
N GLU A 86 1.03 -2.44 30.77
CA GLU A 86 -0.04 -3.17 31.49
C GLU A 86 -1.39 -3.09 30.74
N ARG A 87 -1.69 -1.93 30.16
CA ARG A 87 -2.91 -1.69 29.37
C ARG A 87 -2.89 -2.42 28.04
N GLN A 88 -1.75 -2.41 27.34
CA GLN A 88 -1.58 -3.18 26.11
C GLN A 88 -1.68 -4.68 26.39
N VAL A 89 -1.06 -5.18 27.45
CA VAL A 89 -1.11 -6.58 27.87
C VAL A 89 -2.55 -7.01 28.20
N ALA A 90 -3.30 -6.19 28.93
CA ALA A 90 -4.71 -6.47 29.23
C ALA A 90 -5.56 -6.58 27.96
N TRP A 91 -5.41 -5.63 27.01
CA TRP A 91 -6.15 -5.67 25.75
C TRP A 91 -5.69 -6.82 24.83
N ALA A 92 -4.39 -6.97 24.65
CA ALA A 92 -3.77 -8.01 23.83
C ALA A 92 -4.13 -9.42 24.32
N THR A 93 -4.31 -9.62 25.63
CA THR A 93 -4.75 -10.91 26.18
C THR A 93 -6.16 -11.26 25.69
N SER A 94 -7.09 -10.30 25.70
CA SER A 94 -8.45 -10.52 25.18
C SER A 94 -8.45 -10.81 23.67
N ILE A 95 -7.56 -10.16 22.90
CA ILE A 95 -7.40 -10.40 21.47
C ILE A 95 -6.81 -11.79 21.22
N ARG A 96 -5.76 -12.16 21.97
CA ARG A 96 -5.07 -13.45 21.88
C ARG A 96 -6.04 -14.60 22.12
N ASP A 97 -6.83 -14.55 23.19
CA ASP A 97 -7.77 -15.60 23.53
C ASP A 97 -8.85 -15.77 22.45
N ALA A 98 -9.42 -14.65 21.98
CA ALA A 98 -10.43 -14.68 20.91
C ALA A 98 -9.87 -15.24 19.60
N ARG A 99 -8.64 -14.86 19.24
CA ARG A 99 -7.96 -15.27 18.00
C ARG A 99 -7.55 -16.73 18.03
N MET A 100 -6.99 -17.20 19.15
CA MET A 100 -6.62 -18.61 19.32
C MET A 100 -7.84 -19.52 19.23
N TYR A 101 -8.96 -19.13 19.86
CA TYR A 101 -10.22 -19.87 19.76
C TYR A 101 -10.74 -19.95 18.32
N GLN A 102 -10.78 -18.81 17.62
CA GLN A 102 -11.21 -18.72 16.23
C GLN A 102 -10.33 -19.56 15.29
N ALA A 103 -9.02 -19.51 15.49
CA ALA A 103 -8.05 -20.28 14.70
C ALA A 103 -8.24 -21.79 14.93
N ALA A 104 -8.39 -22.23 16.18
CA ALA A 104 -8.61 -23.64 16.52
C ALA A 104 -9.88 -24.21 15.87
N LEU A 105 -11.00 -23.48 15.97
CA LEU A 105 -12.28 -23.87 15.37
C LEU A 105 -12.16 -24.09 13.85
N LEU A 106 -11.37 -23.26 13.16
CA LEU A 106 -11.21 -23.32 11.71
C LEU A 106 -10.32 -24.47 11.22
N VAL A 107 -9.31 -24.83 12.02
CA VAL A 107 -8.47 -26.01 11.78
C VAL A 107 -9.31 -27.28 11.88
N ASP A 108 -10.19 -27.37 12.87
CA ASP A 108 -11.08 -28.53 13.06
C ASP A 108 -12.13 -28.62 11.96
N MET A 109 -12.69 -27.49 11.51
CA MET A 109 -13.62 -27.44 10.38
C MET A 109 -12.96 -27.67 9.01
N GLY A 110 -11.63 -27.83 8.93
CA GLY A 110 -10.89 -28.09 7.69
C GLY A 110 -11.08 -27.05 6.58
N SER A 111 -11.47 -25.82 6.95
CA SER A 111 -12.04 -24.83 6.03
C SER A 111 -11.03 -23.80 5.50
N VAL A 112 -9.73 -24.06 5.64
CA VAL A 112 -8.69 -23.18 5.08
C VAL A 112 -8.31 -23.65 3.67
N ARG A 113 -8.99 -23.14 2.64
CA ARG A 113 -8.59 -23.36 1.23
C ARG A 113 -7.14 -22.88 1.04
N GLY A 114 -6.24 -23.80 0.67
CA GLY A 114 -4.84 -23.54 0.34
C GLY A 114 -3.83 -23.82 1.47
N VAL A 115 -4.26 -24.23 2.66
CA VAL A 115 -3.38 -24.65 3.76
C VAL A 115 -3.78 -26.05 4.20
N SER A 116 -2.82 -26.97 4.30
CA SER A 116 -3.12 -28.33 4.76
C SER A 116 -3.53 -28.32 6.24
N ARG A 117 -4.37 -29.27 6.68
CA ARG A 117 -4.73 -29.41 8.10
C ARG A 117 -3.50 -29.56 9.00
N GLN A 118 -2.44 -30.18 8.49
CA GLN A 118 -1.18 -30.37 9.22
C GLN A 118 -0.43 -29.06 9.41
N GLN A 119 -0.29 -28.26 8.35
CA GLN A 119 0.29 -26.92 8.43
C GLN A 119 -0.50 -26.04 9.41
N ALA A 120 -1.83 -26.06 9.33
CA ALA A 120 -2.67 -25.27 10.21
C ALA A 120 -2.55 -25.67 11.70
N ARG A 121 -2.39 -26.97 12.00
CA ARG A 121 -2.10 -27.45 13.36
C ARG A 121 -0.71 -27.07 13.85
N GLU A 122 0.28 -27.11 12.98
CA GLU A 122 1.65 -26.71 13.30
C GLU A 122 1.72 -25.20 13.60
N TYR A 123 0.95 -24.38 12.88
CA TYR A 123 0.79 -22.95 13.17
C TYR A 123 0.06 -22.68 14.49
N LEU A 124 -0.96 -23.46 14.83
CA LEU A 124 -1.59 -23.33 16.16
C LEU A 124 -0.62 -23.61 17.31
N LYS A 125 0.40 -24.45 17.07
CA LYS A 125 1.46 -24.71 18.05
C LYS A 125 2.49 -23.58 18.13
N SER A 126 2.66 -22.76 17.09
CA SER A 126 3.60 -21.63 17.10
C SER A 126 3.00 -20.34 17.67
N LEU A 127 1.68 -20.13 17.57
CA LEU A 127 0.98 -18.95 18.11
C LEU A 127 1.25 -18.67 19.60
N PRO A 128 1.30 -19.68 20.50
CA PRO A 128 1.66 -19.48 21.90
C PRO A 128 3.03 -18.83 22.13
N ILE A 129 3.96 -18.93 21.17
CA ILE A 129 5.33 -18.41 21.30
C ILE A 129 5.34 -16.87 21.15
N THR A 130 4.34 -16.27 20.52
CA THR A 130 4.28 -14.82 20.32
C THR A 130 3.93 -14.08 21.61
N THR A 131 4.96 -13.55 22.26
CA THR A 131 4.84 -12.81 23.52
C THR A 131 4.58 -11.31 23.35
N SER A 132 4.71 -10.74 22.16
CA SER A 132 4.52 -9.28 21.98
C SER A 132 3.04 -8.87 22.06
N ALA A 133 2.66 -8.07 23.07
CA ALA A 133 1.30 -7.51 23.18
C ALA A 133 0.95 -6.63 21.97
N HIS A 134 1.93 -5.88 21.49
CA HIS A 134 1.84 -5.04 20.31
C HIS A 134 1.40 -5.84 19.07
N TRP A 135 2.04 -6.97 18.80
CA TRP A 135 1.73 -7.81 17.63
C TRP A 135 0.27 -8.28 17.62
N TRP A 136 -0.25 -8.70 18.78
CA TRP A 136 -1.66 -9.10 18.93
C TRP A 136 -2.60 -7.92 18.66
N ILE A 137 -2.22 -6.72 19.12
CA ILE A 137 -2.99 -5.51 18.85
C ILE A 137 -2.93 -5.16 17.36
N GLU A 138 -1.79 -5.18 16.68
CA GLU A 138 -1.75 -4.84 15.24
C GLU A 138 -2.51 -5.83 14.36
N THR A 139 -2.45 -7.11 14.70
CA THR A 139 -3.13 -8.19 13.96
C THR A 139 -4.61 -8.35 14.36
N ARG A 140 -5.11 -7.52 15.26
CA ARG A 140 -6.48 -7.60 15.81
C ARG A 140 -7.58 -7.53 14.76
N ASN A 141 -7.31 -6.87 13.63
CA ASN A 141 -8.31 -6.59 12.59
C ASN A 141 -8.21 -7.51 11.37
N LEU A 142 -7.25 -8.44 11.35
CA LEU A 142 -7.03 -9.26 10.16
C LEU A 142 -8.18 -10.26 9.98
N PRO A 143 -8.71 -10.48 8.77
CA PRO A 143 -9.55 -11.64 8.52
C PRO A 143 -8.77 -12.91 8.89
N LEU A 144 -9.46 -13.88 9.47
CA LEU A 144 -8.85 -15.03 10.13
C LEU A 144 -7.91 -15.84 9.22
N LYS A 145 -8.21 -15.95 7.92
CA LYS A 145 -7.32 -16.56 6.93
C LYS A 145 -5.97 -15.83 6.82
N ALA A 146 -6.01 -14.50 6.82
CA ALA A 146 -4.81 -13.70 6.72
C ALA A 146 -4.09 -13.55 8.06
N PHE A 147 -4.81 -13.60 9.18
CA PHE A 147 -4.21 -13.76 10.51
C PHE A 147 -3.36 -15.04 10.57
N MET A 148 -3.89 -16.17 10.13
CA MET A 148 -3.14 -17.44 10.07
C MET A 148 -1.92 -17.33 9.15
N LEU A 149 -2.05 -16.56 8.07
CA LEU A 149 -0.99 -16.37 7.09
C LEU A 149 0.13 -15.42 7.58
N VAL A 150 -0.22 -14.35 8.30
CA VAL A 150 0.72 -13.45 9.01
C VAL A 150 1.38 -14.13 10.20
N ALA A 151 0.65 -15.03 10.86
CA ALA A 151 1.23 -15.88 11.89
C ALA A 151 2.21 -16.92 11.32
N SER A 152 2.05 -17.31 10.04
CA SER A 152 2.92 -18.26 9.35
C SER A 152 4.07 -17.63 8.56
N GLU A 153 3.94 -16.38 8.12
CA GLU A 153 4.95 -15.63 7.35
C GLU A 153 5.05 -14.17 7.84
N PRO A 154 6.24 -13.56 7.89
CA PRO A 154 6.39 -12.15 8.28
C PRO A 154 5.84 -11.10 7.29
N ARG A 155 5.16 -11.48 6.19
CA ARG A 155 5.00 -10.58 5.01
C ARG A 155 3.60 -10.43 4.41
N ILE A 156 2.51 -10.54 5.17
CA ILE A 156 1.17 -10.52 4.55
C ILE A 156 0.23 -9.44 5.11
N HIS A 157 -0.35 -8.63 4.20
CA HIS A 157 -1.34 -7.60 4.49
C HIS A 157 -2.76 -8.10 4.23
N PRO A 158 -3.69 -7.85 5.15
CA PRO A 158 -5.11 -8.03 4.85
C PRO A 158 -6.03 -6.91 5.35
N PRO A 159 -7.29 -6.87 4.84
CA PRO A 159 -8.22 -5.78 5.06
C PRO A 159 -8.73 -5.67 6.49
N TYR A 160 -9.09 -4.43 6.84
CA TYR A 160 -9.52 -3.96 8.15
C TYR A 160 -10.91 -4.49 8.56
N VAL A 161 -11.02 -5.09 9.75
CA VAL A 161 -12.30 -5.37 10.44
C VAL A 161 -12.16 -5.05 11.92
N LEU A 162 -13.00 -4.14 12.46
CA LEU A 162 -12.96 -3.72 13.87
C LEU A 162 -13.05 -4.91 14.85
N PRO A 163 -12.26 -4.93 15.95
CA PRO A 163 -12.33 -5.97 16.96
C PRO A 163 -13.29 -5.55 18.08
N PRO A 164 -14.18 -6.43 18.56
CA PRO A 164 -14.88 -6.18 19.81
C PRO A 164 -13.97 -6.58 20.99
N ALA A 165 -13.63 -5.62 21.86
CA ALA A 165 -12.99 -5.82 23.16
C ALA A 165 -13.43 -4.71 24.14
N PRO A 166 -13.45 -4.93 25.47
CA PRO A 166 -14.20 -4.12 26.42
C PRO A 166 -13.65 -2.70 26.45
N ALA A 167 -14.54 -1.73 26.28
CA ALA A 167 -14.20 -0.41 25.76
C ALA A 167 -13.14 0.38 26.54
N GLU A 168 -12.83 0.07 27.78
CA GLU A 168 -11.96 0.88 28.65
C GLU A 168 -10.46 0.54 28.55
N ALA A 169 -10.11 -0.74 28.52
CA ALA A 169 -8.72 -1.18 28.32
C ALA A 169 -8.22 -0.78 26.92
N ALA A 170 -9.07 -0.95 25.89
CA ALA A 170 -8.79 -0.52 24.54
C ALA A 170 -8.61 1.00 24.46
N ARG A 171 -9.53 1.79 25.05
CA ARG A 171 -9.41 3.26 25.07
C ARG A 171 -8.10 3.72 25.72
N SER A 172 -7.73 3.12 26.85
CA SER A 172 -6.50 3.47 27.57
C SER A 172 -5.24 3.11 26.78
N ALA A 173 -5.20 1.93 26.16
CA ALA A 173 -4.08 1.51 25.31
C ALA A 173 -3.94 2.37 24.05
N LEU A 174 -5.06 2.75 23.43
CA LEU A 174 -5.07 3.65 22.27
C LEU A 174 -4.57 5.05 22.66
N ALA A 175 -5.01 5.59 23.80
CA ALA A 175 -4.61 6.91 24.27
C ALA A 175 -3.11 6.97 24.58
N GLU A 176 -2.57 5.99 25.30
CA GLU A 176 -1.14 5.88 25.62
C GLU A 176 -0.27 5.78 24.35
N SER A 177 -0.79 5.10 23.33
CA SER A 177 -0.06 4.89 22.08
C SER A 177 -0.21 6.03 21.08
N THR A 178 -0.99 7.08 21.39
CA THR A 178 -1.26 8.20 20.48
C THR A 178 -0.45 9.43 20.85
N LEU A 179 0.43 9.85 19.94
CA LEU A 179 1.11 11.13 19.95
C LEU A 179 0.19 12.18 19.31
N ALA A 180 -0.10 13.26 20.05
CA ALA A 180 -0.94 14.36 19.58
C ALA A 180 -0.09 15.60 19.29
N PRO A 181 -0.24 16.24 18.12
CA PRO A 181 0.43 17.50 17.82
C PRO A 181 -0.23 18.67 18.55
N ALA A 182 0.49 19.79 18.67
CA ALA A 182 0.00 21.00 19.33
C ALA A 182 -1.27 21.59 18.67
N LYS A 183 -1.40 21.40 17.34
CA LYS A 183 -2.61 21.71 16.58
C LYS A 183 -3.06 20.44 15.88
N VAL A 184 -4.21 19.92 16.29
CA VAL A 184 -4.78 18.71 15.72
C VAL A 184 -5.58 19.06 14.47
N HIS A 185 -5.16 18.46 13.35
CA HIS A 185 -5.79 18.54 12.04
C HIS A 185 -5.79 17.16 11.39
N GLY A 186 -6.95 16.71 10.93
CA GLY A 186 -7.08 15.45 10.20
C GLY A 186 -7.16 14.20 11.09
N PRO A 187 -7.09 13.01 10.47
CA PRO A 187 -7.39 11.75 11.11
C PRO A 187 -6.20 11.19 11.89
N VAL A 188 -6.47 10.24 12.77
CA VAL A 188 -5.41 9.49 13.44
C VAL A 188 -4.77 8.51 12.45
N ALA A 189 -3.44 8.54 12.37
CA ALA A 189 -2.64 7.62 11.57
C ALA A 189 -2.01 6.55 12.46
N GLU A 190 -2.21 5.26 12.19
CA GLU A 190 -1.48 4.17 12.85
C GLU A 190 -0.21 3.86 12.05
N VAL A 191 0.97 3.99 12.67
CA VAL A 191 2.27 3.69 12.04
C VAL A 191 2.81 2.40 12.63
N SER A 192 3.18 1.47 11.75
CA SER A 192 3.72 0.17 12.13
C SER A 192 4.92 -0.24 11.29
N LEU A 193 5.75 -1.11 11.86
CA LEU A 193 6.90 -1.72 11.20
C LEU A 193 6.58 -3.18 10.87
N ALA A 194 6.75 -3.53 9.61
CA ALA A 194 6.80 -4.91 9.14
C ALA A 194 8.20 -5.21 8.59
N VAL A 195 8.50 -6.49 8.32
CA VAL A 195 9.81 -6.88 7.79
C VAL A 195 10.07 -6.18 6.46
N ALA A 196 11.17 -5.42 6.36
CA ALA A 196 11.55 -4.60 5.21
C ALA A 196 10.51 -3.58 4.74
N GLN A 197 9.63 -3.12 5.64
CA GLN A 197 8.53 -2.25 5.24
C GLN A 197 7.97 -1.36 6.36
N VAL A 198 7.69 -0.10 6.02
CA VAL A 198 6.92 0.81 6.86
C VAL A 198 5.48 0.85 6.38
N ARG A 199 4.54 0.76 7.33
CA ARG A 199 3.11 0.80 7.07
C ARG A 199 2.46 1.95 7.83
N VAL A 200 1.57 2.66 7.15
CA VAL A 200 0.77 3.75 7.73
C VAL A 200 -0.69 3.53 7.36
N MET A 201 -1.54 3.33 8.35
CA MET A 201 -2.99 3.25 8.18
C MET A 201 -3.61 4.56 8.62
N LEU A 202 -4.36 5.21 7.73
CA LEU A 202 -5.22 6.32 8.11
C LEU A 202 -6.59 5.75 8.52
N ILE A 203 -7.07 6.08 9.72
CA ILE A 203 -8.38 5.61 10.19
C ILE A 203 -9.50 6.20 9.31
N GLU A 204 -9.32 7.44 8.86
CA GLU A 204 -10.23 8.11 7.94
C GLU A 204 -9.44 8.66 6.75
N PHE A 205 -10.14 8.86 5.63
CA PHE A 205 -9.52 9.46 4.46
C PHE A 205 -9.22 10.95 4.70
N ASP A 206 -7.99 11.35 4.42
CA ASP A 206 -7.59 12.75 4.41
C ASP A 206 -6.66 13.04 3.23
N LYS A 207 -7.02 14.05 2.45
CA LYS A 207 -6.31 14.38 1.20
C LYS A 207 -4.89 14.92 1.47
N ASP A 208 -4.70 15.63 2.56
CA ASP A 208 -3.45 16.32 2.86
C ASP A 208 -2.45 15.35 3.49
N ALA A 209 -2.90 14.51 4.43
CA ALA A 209 -2.13 13.37 4.96
C ALA A 209 -1.72 12.41 3.83
N ASN A 210 -2.63 12.10 2.90
CA ASN A 210 -2.30 11.30 1.72
C ASN A 210 -1.22 11.98 0.85
N SER A 211 -1.25 13.30 0.70
CA SER A 211 -0.22 14.04 -0.02
C SER A 211 1.15 13.98 0.68
N VAL A 212 1.18 13.99 2.01
CA VAL A 212 2.42 13.80 2.80
C VAL A 212 3.00 12.39 2.58
N LEU A 213 2.14 11.37 2.62
CA LEU A 213 2.54 9.97 2.42
C LEU A 213 3.09 9.73 1.00
N LYS A 214 2.38 10.23 -0.02
CA LYS A 214 2.83 10.15 -1.42
C LYS A 214 4.19 10.83 -1.64
N ARG A 215 4.37 12.05 -1.14
CA ARG A 215 5.66 12.77 -1.25
C ARG A 215 6.79 12.05 -0.52
N SER A 216 6.48 11.32 0.55
CA SER A 216 7.42 10.50 1.30
C SER A 216 7.64 9.10 0.70
N GLY A 217 7.16 8.86 -0.53
CA GLY A 217 7.43 7.63 -1.29
C GLY A 217 6.56 6.44 -0.90
N PHE A 218 5.48 6.64 -0.14
CA PHE A 218 4.52 5.57 0.15
C PHE A 218 3.59 5.35 -1.04
N ARG A 219 3.24 4.08 -1.27
CA ARG A 219 2.21 3.65 -2.23
C ARG A 219 0.99 3.14 -1.47
N TRP A 220 -0.19 3.31 -2.05
CA TRP A 220 -1.40 2.71 -1.49
C TRP A 220 -1.40 1.22 -1.81
N ASP A 221 -1.49 0.39 -0.77
CA ASP A 221 -1.64 -1.05 -0.83
C ASP A 221 -2.75 -1.42 0.18
N ASP A 222 -3.97 -1.56 -0.34
CA ASP A 222 -5.19 -1.64 0.46
C ASP A 222 -5.05 -2.60 1.67
N PRO A 223 -5.33 -2.17 2.91
CA PRO A 223 -5.98 -0.91 3.32
C PRO A 223 -5.01 0.15 3.88
N ALA A 224 -3.73 0.15 3.48
CA ALA A 224 -2.72 1.01 4.09
C ALA A 224 -1.76 1.64 3.07
N TRP A 225 -1.09 2.69 3.52
CA TRP A 225 0.07 3.23 2.84
C TRP A 225 1.29 2.41 3.23
N VAL A 226 2.05 2.01 2.22
CA VAL A 226 3.13 1.06 2.36
C VAL A 226 4.37 1.58 1.67
N ARG A 227 5.53 1.41 2.31
CA ARG A 227 6.82 1.75 1.73
C ARG A 227 7.85 0.68 2.05
N GLU A 228 8.42 0.10 1.00
CA GLU A 228 9.56 -0.82 1.11
C GLU A 228 10.81 -0.06 1.53
N VAL A 229 11.51 -0.62 2.51
CA VAL A 229 12.71 -0.06 3.11
C VAL A 229 13.64 -1.20 3.46
N THR A 230 14.93 -0.94 3.45
CA THR A 230 15.89 -1.90 4.01
C THR A 230 15.78 -1.90 5.53
N ASP A 231 16.02 -3.06 6.16
CA ASP A 231 15.76 -3.25 7.60
C ASP A 231 16.59 -2.30 8.49
N ASP A 232 17.78 -1.90 8.04
CA ASP A 232 18.68 -0.97 8.73
C ASP A 232 18.10 0.44 8.88
N VAL A 233 17.35 0.92 7.89
CA VAL A 233 16.74 2.26 7.90
C VAL A 233 15.26 2.25 8.26
N ALA A 234 14.64 1.08 8.40
CA ALA A 234 13.19 0.96 8.56
C ALA A 234 12.67 1.76 9.78
N ALA A 235 13.34 1.63 10.92
CA ALA A 235 12.99 2.37 12.14
C ALA A 235 13.15 3.89 11.97
N HIS A 236 14.18 4.35 11.26
CA HIS A 236 14.39 5.77 10.98
C HIS A 236 13.31 6.33 10.07
N ARG A 237 12.92 5.58 9.02
CA ARG A 237 11.84 6.01 8.11
C ARG A 237 10.47 6.01 8.79
N ALA A 238 10.20 5.05 9.68
CA ALA A 238 8.96 5.01 10.45
C ALA A 238 8.86 6.16 11.47
N ALA A 239 9.94 6.48 12.18
CA ALA A 239 9.99 7.64 13.07
C ALA A 239 9.85 8.96 12.29
N GLU A 240 10.55 9.08 11.15
CA GLU A 240 10.47 10.28 10.32
C GLU A 240 9.05 10.52 9.76
N ILE A 241 8.36 9.49 9.27
CA ILE A 241 7.00 9.67 8.75
C ILE A 241 6.03 10.04 9.87
N ALA A 242 6.20 9.48 11.07
CA ALA A 242 5.42 9.87 12.23
C ALA A 242 5.61 11.36 12.58
N VAL A 243 6.85 11.83 12.64
CA VAL A 243 7.15 13.24 12.91
C VAL A 243 6.60 14.17 11.82
N ARG A 244 6.68 13.77 10.55
CA ARG A 244 6.10 14.54 9.43
C ARG A 244 4.58 14.64 9.51
N LEU A 245 3.90 13.56 9.88
CA LEU A 245 2.44 13.55 10.08
C LEU A 245 2.05 14.42 11.28
N LEU A 246 2.80 14.34 12.38
CA LEU A 246 2.61 15.22 13.54
C LEU A 246 2.82 16.70 13.19
N ALA A 247 3.86 17.03 12.44
CA ALA A 247 4.13 18.38 11.97
C ALA A 247 3.02 18.92 11.04
N HIS A 248 2.35 18.03 10.32
CA HIS A 248 1.17 18.36 9.51
C HIS A 248 -0.11 18.55 10.35
N GLY A 249 -0.10 18.12 11.62
CA GLY A 249 -1.22 18.20 12.54
C GLY A 249 -2.00 16.90 12.71
N CYS A 250 -1.60 15.81 12.04
CA CYS A 250 -2.27 14.51 12.19
C CYS A 250 -1.78 13.80 13.46
N PRO A 251 -2.67 13.38 14.38
CA PRO A 251 -2.28 12.52 15.49
C PRO A 251 -1.74 11.18 14.98
N VAL A 252 -0.66 10.69 15.59
CA VAL A 252 0.00 9.45 15.17
C VAL A 252 -0.05 8.43 16.30
N ARG A 253 -0.51 7.23 15.99
CA ARG A 253 -0.57 6.11 16.91
C ARG A 253 0.55 5.12 16.61
N ILE A 254 1.40 4.89 17.60
CA ILE A 254 2.52 3.95 17.57
C ILE A 254 2.44 3.11 18.82
N PHE A 255 2.16 1.83 18.66
CA PHE A 255 2.03 0.90 19.77
C PHE A 255 3.39 0.30 20.20
N ASP A 256 4.38 0.27 19.30
CA ASP A 256 5.78 -0.02 19.64
C ASP A 256 6.38 1.15 20.44
N GLU A 257 6.74 0.88 21.70
CA GLU A 257 7.28 1.90 22.60
C GLU A 257 8.63 2.46 22.14
N THR A 258 9.50 1.61 21.58
CA THR A 258 10.84 2.05 21.15
C THR A 258 10.72 3.01 19.97
N LEU A 259 9.84 2.69 19.01
CA LEU A 259 9.57 3.56 17.87
C LEU A 259 8.86 4.85 18.30
N ARG A 260 7.94 4.77 19.26
CA ARG A 260 7.23 5.93 19.81
C ARG A 260 8.18 6.90 20.51
N GLN A 261 9.13 6.38 21.29
CA GLN A 261 10.15 7.18 21.95
C GLN A 261 11.05 7.88 20.91
N ARG A 262 11.53 7.15 19.90
CA ARG A 262 12.32 7.74 18.79
C ARG A 262 11.61 8.89 18.09
N ALA A 263 10.32 8.73 17.79
CA ALA A 263 9.52 9.79 17.18
C ALA A 263 9.36 11.00 18.11
N THR A 264 9.26 10.79 19.43
CA THR A 264 9.12 11.85 20.44
C THR A 264 10.42 12.64 20.62
N GLU A 265 11.55 11.93 20.66
CA GLU A 265 12.89 12.51 20.87
C GLU A 265 13.50 13.06 19.58
N ASN A 266 12.85 12.87 18.43
CA ASN A 266 13.41 13.09 17.09
C ASN A 266 14.73 12.31 16.86
N ASP A 267 14.84 11.13 17.46
CA ASP A 267 15.98 10.23 17.30
C ASP A 267 15.82 9.39 16.02
N TYR A 268 16.04 10.06 14.88
CA TYR A 268 16.09 9.39 13.59
C TYR A 268 17.03 10.09 12.62
N GLU A 269 17.67 9.32 11.73
CA GLU A 269 18.42 9.89 10.62
C GLU A 269 17.44 10.40 9.55
N PRO A 270 17.42 11.71 9.25
CA PRO A 270 16.50 12.25 8.26
C PRO A 270 16.82 11.73 6.86
N GLU A 271 15.80 11.46 6.07
CA GLU A 271 16.01 11.02 4.70
C GLU A 271 16.51 12.19 3.85
N PRO A 272 17.59 12.04 3.05
CA PRO A 272 18.04 13.09 2.16
C PRO A 272 16.89 13.52 1.22
N PRO A 273 16.60 14.83 1.11
CA PRO A 273 15.46 15.29 0.31
C PRO A 273 15.69 15.14 -1.20
N ARG A 274 16.97 15.12 -1.62
CA ARG A 274 17.42 14.97 -3.00
C ARG A 274 18.17 13.66 -3.15
N ARG A 275 17.66 12.74 -3.98
CA ARG A 275 18.22 11.39 -4.11
C ARG A 275 18.31 10.89 -5.53
N VAL A 276 19.32 10.07 -5.79
CA VAL A 276 19.46 9.27 -7.01
C VAL A 276 19.18 7.81 -6.64
N GLU A 277 18.08 7.30 -7.18
CA GLU A 277 17.55 5.95 -6.94
C GLU A 277 17.52 5.16 -8.26
N VAL A 278 17.45 3.83 -8.17
CA VAL A 278 17.14 2.99 -9.33
C VAL A 278 15.62 2.93 -9.49
N SER A 279 15.13 3.14 -10.70
CA SER A 279 13.69 3.06 -10.95
C SER A 279 13.17 1.64 -10.74
N ALA A 280 12.20 1.48 -9.83
CA ALA A 280 11.43 0.25 -9.62
C ALA A 280 10.32 0.03 -10.68
N SER A 281 10.04 1.02 -11.53
CA SER A 281 8.99 0.92 -12.55
C SER A 281 9.47 0.13 -13.77
N GLU A 282 8.65 -0.81 -14.25
CA GLU A 282 8.90 -1.57 -15.48
C GLU A 282 9.10 -0.67 -16.71
N ASN A 283 8.31 0.41 -16.82
CA ASN A 283 8.37 1.37 -17.93
C ASN A 283 9.69 2.17 -17.96
N TYR A 284 10.39 2.25 -16.83
CA TYR A 284 11.65 2.96 -16.68
C TYR A 284 12.73 2.02 -16.10
N ALA A 285 12.60 0.72 -16.36
CA ALA A 285 13.56 -0.27 -15.90
C ALA A 285 14.97 0.11 -16.37
N ARG A 286 15.96 -0.01 -15.48
CA ARG A 286 17.37 0.37 -15.71
C ARG A 286 17.60 1.86 -15.98
N LYS A 287 16.71 2.73 -15.52
CA LYS A 287 16.94 4.19 -15.48
C LYS A 287 17.17 4.64 -14.05
N PHE A 288 17.94 5.70 -13.91
CA PHE A 288 18.06 6.44 -12.66
C PHE A 288 16.83 7.31 -12.47
N ARG A 289 16.31 7.32 -11.25
CA ARG A 289 15.26 8.21 -10.79
C ARG A 289 15.88 9.24 -9.85
N LEU A 290 15.86 10.49 -10.27
CA LEU A 290 16.22 11.65 -9.46
C LEU A 290 14.95 12.09 -8.72
N THR A 291 14.93 12.03 -7.39
CA THR A 291 13.76 12.38 -6.58
C THR A 291 14.06 13.62 -5.74
N TRP A 292 13.14 14.58 -5.71
CA TRP A 292 13.24 15.82 -4.90
C TRP A 292 11.90 16.22 -4.26
N SER A 293 10.96 15.27 -4.14
CA SER A 293 9.62 15.49 -3.58
C SER A 293 9.58 16.05 -2.16
N LEU A 294 10.69 15.92 -1.44
CA LEU A 294 10.87 16.36 -0.05
C LEU A 294 11.69 17.65 0.07
N ASP A 295 12.20 18.16 -1.05
CA ASP A 295 13.00 19.38 -1.07
C ASP A 295 12.09 20.61 -1.00
N LYS A 296 12.56 21.64 -0.28
CA LYS A 296 11.86 22.93 -0.22
C LYS A 296 11.87 23.64 -1.59
N ASP A 297 12.93 23.45 -2.36
CA ASP A 297 13.18 24.09 -3.65
C ASP A 297 13.00 23.12 -4.82
N ALA A 298 11.94 22.30 -4.79
CA ALA A 298 11.61 21.33 -5.83
C ALA A 298 11.64 21.92 -7.26
N ARG A 299 11.22 23.19 -7.41
CA ARG A 299 11.23 23.89 -8.70
C ARG A 299 12.65 24.09 -9.26
N GLN A 300 13.63 24.38 -8.40
CA GLN A 300 15.02 24.55 -8.83
C GLN A 300 15.61 23.21 -9.27
N CYS A 301 15.37 22.13 -8.50
CA CYS A 301 15.76 20.77 -8.87
C CYS A 301 15.17 20.36 -10.23
N MET A 302 13.88 20.65 -10.45
CA MET A 302 13.21 20.40 -11.72
C MET A 302 13.87 21.15 -12.88
N TRP A 303 14.20 22.43 -12.72
CA TRP A 303 14.87 23.20 -13.77
C TRP A 303 16.27 22.69 -14.07
N ALA A 304 17.08 22.43 -13.03
CA ALA A 304 18.40 21.86 -13.22
C ALA A 304 18.35 20.49 -13.92
N ALA A 305 17.34 19.67 -13.62
CA ALA A 305 17.17 18.36 -14.26
C ALA A 305 16.79 18.45 -15.75
N ARG A 306 16.27 19.59 -16.24
CA ARG A 306 15.96 19.78 -17.68
C ARG A 306 17.21 19.91 -18.54
N ASP A 307 18.32 20.33 -17.94
CA ASP A 307 19.60 20.45 -18.64
C ASP A 307 20.30 19.09 -18.82
N LEU A 308 19.80 18.04 -18.17
CA LEU A 308 20.33 16.69 -18.31
C LEU A 308 19.95 16.07 -19.66
N ARG A 309 20.96 15.53 -20.34
CA ARG A 309 20.79 14.89 -21.64
C ARG A 309 19.89 13.65 -21.52
N GLY A 310 18.83 13.63 -22.32
CA GLY A 310 17.88 12.51 -22.36
C GLY A 310 17.05 12.34 -21.10
N ALA A 311 17.01 13.36 -20.22
CA ALA A 311 16.19 13.33 -19.02
C ALA A 311 14.71 13.55 -19.33
N LYS A 312 13.86 12.71 -18.73
CA LYS A 312 12.41 12.93 -18.69
C LYS A 312 12.05 13.51 -17.33
N VAL A 313 11.71 14.79 -17.31
CA VAL A 313 11.47 15.56 -16.08
C VAL A 313 9.98 15.64 -15.76
N PHE A 314 9.64 15.43 -14.50
CA PHE A 314 8.32 15.62 -13.89
C PHE A 314 8.44 16.62 -12.73
N ASP A 315 7.33 16.97 -12.10
CA ASP A 315 7.31 17.98 -11.03
C ASP A 315 8.10 17.55 -9.78
N ASP A 316 8.11 16.25 -9.46
CA ASP A 316 8.69 15.68 -8.24
C ASP A 316 9.90 14.77 -8.47
N ALA A 317 10.17 14.43 -9.74
CA ALA A 317 11.26 13.55 -10.12
C ALA A 317 11.72 13.72 -11.57
N ALA A 318 12.90 13.21 -11.91
CA ALA A 318 13.34 13.01 -13.29
C ALA A 318 13.89 11.60 -13.51
N TYR A 319 13.78 11.13 -14.75
CA TYR A 319 14.30 9.82 -15.16
C TYR A 319 15.38 10.00 -16.21
N VAL A 320 16.54 9.39 -15.98
CA VAL A 320 17.72 9.48 -16.84
C VAL A 320 18.23 8.08 -17.17
N SER A 321 18.67 7.86 -18.40
CA SER A 321 19.24 6.57 -18.81
C SER A 321 20.51 6.25 -18.03
N ALA A 322 20.71 4.96 -17.71
CA ALA A 322 21.92 4.53 -17.00
C ALA A 322 23.21 4.78 -17.80
N SER A 323 23.12 4.86 -19.14
CA SER A 323 24.25 5.18 -20.02
C SER A 323 24.81 6.60 -19.82
N HIS A 324 24.08 7.49 -19.14
CA HIS A 324 24.53 8.85 -18.80
C HIS A 324 25.02 8.95 -17.36
N PHE A 325 25.61 7.88 -16.80
CA PHE A 325 26.04 7.85 -15.39
C PHE A 325 27.03 8.97 -15.03
N GLU A 326 27.92 9.37 -15.95
CA GLU A 326 28.86 10.48 -15.72
C GLU A 326 28.11 11.80 -15.49
N ASP A 327 27.13 12.12 -16.34
CA ASP A 327 26.30 13.32 -16.21
C ASP A 327 25.53 13.30 -14.87
N ILE A 328 25.12 12.11 -14.39
CA ILE A 328 24.37 11.93 -13.15
C ILE A 328 25.27 12.11 -11.92
N GLU A 329 26.47 11.55 -11.90
CA GLU A 329 27.43 11.77 -10.81
C GLU A 329 27.78 13.26 -10.68
N ASP A 330 28.02 13.91 -11.81
CA ASP A 330 28.38 15.32 -11.85
C ASP A 330 27.20 16.21 -11.46
N PHE A 331 25.99 15.89 -11.91
CA PHE A 331 24.76 16.53 -11.48
C PHE A 331 24.51 16.35 -9.98
N ALA A 332 24.70 15.14 -9.46
CA ALA A 332 24.47 14.84 -8.06
C ALA A 332 25.43 15.64 -7.16
N ARG A 333 26.72 15.70 -7.54
CA ARG A 333 27.73 16.50 -6.84
C ARG A 333 27.40 17.99 -6.86
N ARG A 334 27.00 18.53 -8.02
CA ARG A 334 26.70 19.96 -8.20
C ARG A 334 25.42 20.41 -7.48
N ASN A 335 24.40 19.55 -7.42
CA ASN A 335 23.08 19.89 -6.88
C ASN A 335 22.80 19.29 -5.49
N GLY A 336 23.77 18.56 -4.91
CA GLY A 336 23.68 17.97 -3.58
C GLY A 336 22.72 16.78 -3.50
N PHE A 337 22.63 15.95 -4.55
CA PHE A 337 21.85 14.71 -4.49
C PHE A 337 22.67 13.59 -3.85
N ALA A 338 22.05 12.87 -2.93
CA ALA A 338 22.63 11.65 -2.36
C ALA A 338 22.41 10.47 -3.32
N ILE A 339 23.49 9.76 -3.68
CA ILE A 339 23.41 8.56 -4.50
C ILE A 339 23.15 7.36 -3.57
N THR A 340 22.07 6.63 -3.81
CA THR A 340 21.76 5.43 -3.02
C THR A 340 22.72 4.28 -3.36
N PRO A 341 22.97 3.32 -2.45
CA PRO A 341 23.86 2.19 -2.71
C PRO A 341 23.48 1.38 -3.97
N GLN A 342 22.17 1.22 -4.21
CA GLN A 342 21.66 0.55 -5.42
C GLN A 342 21.97 1.34 -6.69
N ALA A 343 21.84 2.67 -6.65
CA ALA A 343 22.21 3.52 -7.77
C ALA A 343 23.71 3.50 -8.02
N GLN A 344 24.54 3.53 -6.96
CA GLN A 344 25.99 3.43 -7.09
C GLN A 344 26.41 2.11 -7.77
N ALA A 345 25.82 0.98 -7.35
CA ALA A 345 26.09 -0.31 -7.99
C ALA A 345 25.74 -0.31 -9.49
N LEU A 346 24.67 0.39 -9.91
CA LEU A 346 24.32 0.53 -11.32
C LEU A 346 25.31 1.42 -12.08
N ILE A 347 25.80 2.50 -11.46
CA ILE A 347 26.86 3.35 -12.03
C ILE A 347 28.12 2.53 -12.27
N ASP A 348 28.55 1.76 -11.28
CA ASP A 348 29.75 0.94 -11.38
C ASP A 348 29.62 -0.14 -12.46
N ALA A 349 28.44 -0.75 -12.57
CA ALA A 349 28.16 -1.73 -13.63
C ALA A 349 28.23 -1.12 -15.04
N GLU A 350 27.68 0.07 -15.26
CA GLU A 350 27.77 0.77 -16.55
C GLU A 350 29.20 1.24 -16.86
N ARG A 351 29.93 1.71 -15.84
CA ARG A 351 31.35 2.07 -15.96
C ARG A 351 32.19 0.88 -16.42
N GLN A 352 31.97 -0.31 -15.85
CA GLN A 352 32.66 -1.53 -16.24
C GLN A 352 32.34 -1.95 -17.69
N LYS A 353 31.10 -1.77 -18.15
CA LYS A 353 30.74 -2.04 -19.56
C LYS A 353 31.50 -1.15 -20.54
N LEU A 354 31.69 0.13 -20.21
CA LEU A 354 32.47 1.04 -21.05
C LEU A 354 33.96 0.72 -21.05
N LEU A 355 34.53 0.30 -19.91
CA LEU A 355 35.93 -0.13 -19.84
C LEU A 355 36.20 -1.39 -20.68
N GLY A 356 35.23 -2.29 -20.78
CA GLY A 356 35.30 -3.47 -21.66
C GLY A 356 35.03 -3.18 -23.14
N ALA A 357 34.64 -1.95 -23.50
CA ALA A 357 34.30 -1.60 -24.88
C ALA A 357 35.55 -1.22 -25.70
N VAL A 358 35.61 -1.71 -26.94
CA VAL A 358 36.68 -1.37 -27.87
C VAL A 358 36.53 0.09 -28.30
N GLN A 359 37.49 0.94 -27.91
CA GLN A 359 37.53 2.33 -28.37
C GLN A 359 37.93 2.38 -29.85
N VAL A 360 36.96 2.70 -30.71
CA VAL A 360 37.23 2.92 -32.13
C VAL A 360 37.32 4.41 -32.38
N LYS A 361 38.49 4.88 -32.84
CA LYS A 361 38.63 6.24 -33.38
C LYS A 361 38.01 6.29 -34.77
N ALA A 362 36.68 6.46 -34.81
CA ALA A 362 35.96 6.59 -36.06
C ALA A 362 36.42 7.86 -36.80
N ARG A 363 36.92 7.68 -38.03
CA ARG A 363 37.10 8.77 -38.98
C ARG A 363 35.93 8.67 -39.96
N PRO A 364 34.97 9.60 -39.93
CA PRO A 364 33.89 9.58 -40.90
C PRO A 364 34.50 9.64 -42.30
N LYS A 365 34.10 8.70 -43.17
CA LYS A 365 34.48 8.74 -44.57
C LYS A 365 33.92 10.05 -45.12
N ALA A 366 34.78 10.91 -45.66
CA ALA A 366 34.34 12.14 -46.31
C ALA A 366 33.30 11.75 -47.37
N GLY A 367 32.08 12.23 -47.22
CA GLY A 367 31.08 12.14 -48.27
C GLY A 367 31.60 12.88 -49.51
N PRO A 368 31.04 12.61 -50.71
CA PRO A 368 31.30 13.47 -51.86
C PRO A 368 31.02 14.92 -51.45
N ALA A 369 31.94 15.83 -51.78
CA ALA A 369 31.76 17.24 -51.51
C ALA A 369 30.38 17.65 -52.05
N LEU A 370 29.51 18.13 -51.16
CA LEU A 370 28.27 18.75 -51.61
C LEU A 370 28.67 19.84 -52.62
N PRO A 371 28.02 19.90 -53.80
CA PRO A 371 28.28 20.99 -54.73
C PRO A 371 28.12 22.31 -53.98
N PRO A 372 28.94 23.33 -54.29
CA PRO A 372 28.83 24.63 -53.65
C PRO A 372 27.36 25.03 -53.67
N LYS A 373 26.81 25.38 -52.49
CA LYS A 373 25.43 25.84 -52.39
C LYS A 373 25.24 26.91 -53.46
N PRO A 374 24.29 26.75 -54.41
CA PRO A 374 24.04 27.80 -55.38
C PRO A 374 23.78 29.07 -54.58
N VAL A 375 24.51 30.14 -54.91
CA VAL A 375 24.24 31.45 -54.36
C VAL A 375 22.78 31.72 -54.68
N LEU A 376 21.94 31.77 -53.64
CA LEU A 376 20.55 32.16 -53.80
C LEU A 376 20.58 33.53 -54.45
N ALA A 377 20.18 33.61 -55.73
CA ALA A 377 20.04 34.89 -56.39
C ALA A 377 19.08 35.73 -55.52
N PRO A 378 19.41 36.99 -55.23
CA PRO A 378 18.44 37.87 -54.59
C PRO A 378 17.17 37.82 -55.45
N ILE A 379 16.05 37.48 -54.83
CA ILE A 379 14.74 37.54 -55.48
C ILE A 379 14.45 39.02 -55.71
N THR A 380 14.89 39.56 -56.85
CA THR A 380 14.34 40.77 -57.44
C THR A 380 13.08 40.37 -58.21
N GLY A 381 12.06 39.94 -57.47
CA GLY A 381 10.69 39.85 -57.95
C GLY A 381 9.92 41.01 -57.34
N ASP A 382 9.31 41.85 -58.17
CA ASP A 382 8.23 42.70 -57.69
C ASP A 382 7.18 41.81 -57.00
N ILE A 383 6.73 42.22 -55.83
CA ILE A 383 5.64 41.55 -55.10
C ILE A 383 4.43 41.52 -56.04
N ASP A 384 3.93 40.32 -56.32
CA ASP A 384 2.74 40.07 -57.13
C ASP A 384 1.61 41.01 -56.68
N ALA A 385 1.01 41.73 -57.62
CA ALA A 385 0.05 42.80 -57.33
C ALA A 385 -1.19 42.26 -56.60
N ASP A 386 -1.53 40.98 -56.84
CA ASP A 386 -2.67 40.29 -56.22
C ASP A 386 -2.43 39.87 -54.75
N LEU A 387 -1.19 40.02 -54.26
CA LEU A 387 -0.80 39.79 -52.86
C LEU A 387 -0.56 41.08 -52.08
N ARG A 388 -0.87 42.25 -52.67
CA ARG A 388 -0.85 43.52 -51.95
C ARG A 388 -2.22 43.72 -51.30
N ASP A 389 -2.26 43.65 -49.98
CA ASP A 389 -3.45 44.02 -49.21
C ASP A 389 -3.79 45.50 -49.50
N GLU A 390 -4.99 45.78 -50.01
CA GLU A 390 -5.54 47.15 -50.12
C GLU A 390 -5.98 47.70 -48.75
#